data_AF-A0A0F9J876-F1
#
_entry.id   AF-A0A0F9J876-F1
#
_cell.length_a   1.000
_cell.length_b   1.000
_cell.length_c   1.000
_cell.angle_alpha   90.00
_cell.angle_beta   90.00
_cell.angle_gamma   90.00
#
_symmetry.space_group_name_H-M   'P 1'
#
loop_
_entity.id
_entity.type
_entity.pdbx_description
1 polymer ?
#
loop_
_entity_poly.entity_id
_entity_poly.type
_entity_poly.pdbx_seq_one_letter_code
_entity_poly.pdbx_strand_id
1 'polypeptide(L)' 'MRIQYRCPVGACGKEYSEHDRRGRHVKVIHGLIENEFTGNWIQNTGSNRRRIRRTTM' A
#
# COMPACT_ATOMS: atom_id res chain seq x y z
N MET A 1 18.75 -12.16 2.12
CA MET A 1 18.13 -10.82 2.27
C MET A 1 17.03 -10.94 3.32
N ARG A 2 17.10 -10.18 4.43
CA ARG A 2 16.04 -10.21 5.45
C ARG A 2 14.84 -9.43 4.94
N ILE A 3 13.71 -10.10 4.77
CA ILE A 3 12.43 -9.45 4.50
C ILE A 3 12.03 -8.73 5.79
N GLN A 4 11.92 -7.40 5.74
CA GLN A 4 11.59 -6.59 6.92
C GLN A 4 10.20 -5.94 6.84
N TYR A 5 9.63 -5.78 5.64
CA TYR A 5 8.45 -4.95 5.45
C TYR A 5 7.40 -5.65 4.58
N ARG A 6 6.51 -6.41 5.21
CA ARG A 6 5.35 -7.04 4.55
C ARG A 6 4.18 -6.07 4.45
N CYS A 7 3.43 -6.16 3.36
CA CYS A 7 2.20 -5.41 3.18
C CYS A 7 1.17 -5.79 4.27
N PRO A 8 0.55 -4.83 4.95
CA PRO A 8 -0.45 -5.09 6.00
C PRO A 8 -1.76 -5.66 5.44
N VAL A 9 -2.00 -5.56 4.13
CA VAL A 9 -3.20 -6.11 3.50
C VAL A 9 -3.00 -7.61 3.31
N GLY A 10 -3.70 -8.41 4.12
CA GLY A 10 -3.58 -9.87 4.14
C GLY A 10 -3.77 -10.53 2.76
N ALA A 11 -4.66 -9.97 1.91
CA ALA A 11 -4.88 -10.45 0.55
C ALA A 11 -3.76 -10.10 -0.45
N CYS A 12 -2.88 -9.15 -0.14
CA CYS A 12 -1.83 -8.71 -1.06
C CYS A 12 -0.56 -9.58 -0.96
N GLY A 13 -0.14 -9.90 0.26
CA GLY A 13 1.01 -10.78 0.50
C GLY A 13 2.38 -10.26 0.06
N LYS A 14 2.49 -9.05 -0.51
CA LYS A 14 3.77 -8.51 -1.00
C LYS A 14 4.76 -8.18 0.11
N GLU A 15 6.02 -8.43 -0.18
CA GLU A 15 7.14 -8.26 0.73
C GLU A 15 8.18 -7.31 0.14
N TYR A 16 8.72 -6.44 0.99
CA TYR A 16 9.70 -5.44 0.59
C TYR A 16 10.91 -5.48 1.53
N SER A 17 12.08 -5.24 0.95
CA SER A 17 13.32 -5.07 1.70
C SER A 17 13.42 -3.70 2.39
N GLU A 18 12.61 -2.73 1.96
CA GLU A 18 12.68 -1.32 2.38
C GLU A 18 11.30 -0.80 2.82
N HIS A 19 11.29 0.02 3.87
CA HIS A 19 10.09 0.64 4.43
C HIS A 19 9.40 1.56 3.41
N ASP A 20 10.17 2.39 2.71
CA ASP A 20 9.68 3.34 1.71
C ASP A 20 8.92 2.63 0.57
N ARG A 21 9.47 1.51 0.07
CA ARG A 21 8.82 0.72 -0.97
C ARG A 21 7.50 0.11 -0.51
N ARG A 22 7.43 -0.40 0.73
CA ARG A 22 6.17 -0.88 1.34
C ARG A 22 5.16 0.27 1.44
N GLY A 23 5.57 1.41 2.00
CA GLY A 23 4.70 2.57 2.18
C GLY A 23 4.12 3.08 0.86
N ARG A 24 4.97 3.25 -0.17
CA ARG A 24 4.53 3.64 -1.51
C ARG A 24 3.59 2.62 -2.14
N HIS A 25 3.88 1.32 -1.99
CA HIS A 25 2.99 0.26 -2.46
C HIS A 25 1.61 0.34 -1.84
N VAL A 26 1.54 0.43 -0.51
CA VAL A 26 0.28 0.47 0.24
C VAL A 26 -0.52 1.72 -0.12
N LYS A 27 0.16 2.86 -0.29
CA LYS A 27 -0.46 4.12 -0.74
C LYS A 27 -1.02 4.05 -2.16
N VAL A 28 -0.30 3.44 -3.11
CA VAL A 28 -0.70 3.45 -4.53
C VAL A 28 -1.68 2.32 -4.87
N ILE A 29 -1.49 1.13 -4.27
CA ILE A 29 -2.28 -0.07 -4.58
C ILE A 29 -3.50 -0.17 -3.69
N HIS A 30 -3.36 0.12 -2.39
CA HIS A 30 -4.45 -0.01 -1.42
C HIS A 30 -5.06 1.32 -1.02
N GLY A 31 -4.44 2.44 -1.42
CA GLY A 31 -4.90 3.77 -1.00
C GLY A 31 -4.80 3.97 0.50
N LEU A 32 -3.91 3.25 1.20
CA LEU A 32 -3.71 3.42 2.64
C LEU A 32 -2.43 4.20 2.91
N ILE A 33 -2.44 5.04 3.93
CA ILE A 33 -1.25 5.72 4.45
C ILE A 33 -1.02 5.26 5.89
N GLU A 34 0.25 5.14 6.25
CA GLU A 34 0.65 4.87 7.62
C GLU A 34 0.51 6.15 8.44
N ASN A 35 -0.19 6.08 9.56
CA ASN A 35 -0.32 7.18 10.49
C ASN A 35 0.91 7.15 11.41
N GLU A 36 1.79 8.12 11.24
CA GLU A 36 3.07 8.20 11.97
C GLU A 36 2.90 8.33 13.49
N PHE A 37 1.74 8.80 13.96
CA PHE A 37 1.44 8.97 15.38
C PHE A 37 0.90 7.70 16.05
N THR A 38 0.23 6.83 15.29
CA THR A 38 -0.44 5.64 15.84
C THR A 38 0.12 4.32 15.32
N GLY A 39 0.95 4.36 14.28
CA GLY A 39 1.42 3.18 13.54
C GLY A 39 0.33 2.45 12.76
N ASN A 40 -0.90 2.97 12.75
CA ASN A 40 -2.04 2.35 12.08
C ASN A 40 -2.14 2.76 10.61
N TRP A 41 -2.66 1.86 9.77
CA TRP A 41 -2.94 2.13 8.37
C TRP A 41 -4.35 2.68 8.21
N ILE A 42 -4.46 3.89 7.66
CA ILE A 42 -5.74 4.56 7.44
C ILE A 42 -5.98 4.76 5.95
N GLN A 43 -7.26 4.80 5.55
CA GLN A 43 -7.62 5.12 4.17
C GLN A 43 -7.22 6.55 3.84
N ASN A 44 -6.48 6.72 2.76
CA ASN A 44 -6.23 8.02 2.17
C ASN A 44 -7.52 8.44 1.44
N THR A 45 -8.41 9.11 2.17
CA THR A 45 -9.72 9.60 1.70
C THR A 45 -9.60 10.79 0.74
N GLY A 46 -8.38 11.18 0.36
CA GLY A 46 -8.10 12.17 -0.68
C GLY A 46 -8.45 11.67 -2.07
N SER A 47 -9.74 11.69 -2.40
CA SER A 47 -10.35 11.75 -3.73
C SER A 47 -9.61 11.06 -4.89
N ASN A 48 -10.20 9.94 -5.32
CA ASN A 48 -10.37 9.64 -6.74
C ASN A 48 -9.12 9.24 -7.55
N ARG A 49 -8.63 8.00 -7.35
CA ARG A 49 -7.90 7.27 -8.40
C ARG A 49 -8.54 5.91 -8.67
N ARG A 50 -9.78 5.93 -9.17
CA ARG A 50 -10.29 4.86 -10.02
C ARG A 50 -9.48 4.87 -11.33
N ARG A 51 -8.28 4.28 -11.32
CA ARG A 51 -7.64 3.82 -12.55
C ARG A 51 -7.95 2.32 -12.67
N ILE A 52 -9.23 2.04 -12.93
CA ILE A 52 -9.65 0.75 -13.48
C ILE A 52 -8.93 0.69 -14.82
N ARG A 53 -7.85 -0.10 -14.91
CA ARG A 53 -7.23 -0.39 -16.20
C ARG A 53 -8.31 -1.09 -17.01
N ARG A 54 -8.84 -0.41 -18.04
CA ARG A 54 -9.66 -1.05 -19.07
C ARG A 54 -8.79 -2.14 -19.69
N THR A 55 -9.16 -3.39 -19.47
CA THR A 55 -8.70 -4.52 -20.28
C THR A 55 -9.31 -4.31 -21.66
N THR A 56 -8.51 -3.90 -22.64
CA THR A 56 -8.91 -3.99 -24.05
C THR A 56 -8.87 -5.46 -24.45
N MET A 57 -10.02 -5.98 -24.88
CA MET A 57 -10.12 -7.20 -25.69
C MET A 57 -9.46 -6.99 -27.06
#